data_AF-A0A2T4A0A4-F1
#
_entry.id   AF-A0A2T4A0A4-F1
#
_cell.length_a   1.000
_cell.length_b   1.000
_cell.length_c   1.000
_cell.angle_alpha   90.00
_cell.angle_beta   90.00
_cell.angle_gamma   90.00
#
_symmetry.space_group_name_H-M   'P 1'
#
loop_
_entity.id
_entity.type
_entity.pdbx_description
1 polymer ?
#
loop_
_entity_poly.entity_id
_entity_poly.type
_entity_poly.pdbx_seq_one_letter_code
_entity_poly.pdbx_strand_id
1 'polypeptide(L)'
;MAAVTANSPAITFLTDAAHLLRDAAPETSAHLLSQRAGLLYSHDMAPSDLERQHACAACGHIMIPGQGTQLKLETLRATRRKTRPSKTAKPGSARERSKDWTCGFCARVTRIPLPAPEPITRHKASKAKMQKPSGNVEAQKPATANASSKKRAKNRKAGLQALLSGQQRQSNSLSLADFMMK
;
A
#
# COMPACT_ATOMS: atom_id res chain seq x y z
N MET A 1 -15.89 13.60 14.75
CA MET A 1 -16.16 12.18 15.06
C MET A 1 -17.65 12.00 15.35
N ALA A 2 -18.53 12.21 14.36
CA ALA A 2 -19.98 12.14 14.56
C ALA A 2 -20.63 11.53 13.30
N ALA A 3 -20.86 10.23 13.31
CA ALA A 3 -21.63 9.52 12.28
C ALA A 3 -22.11 8.13 12.77
N VAL A 4 -22.35 7.94 14.07
CA VAL A 4 -22.61 6.60 14.62
C VAL A 4 -24.11 6.27 14.76
N THR A 5 -25.04 7.22 14.69
CA THR A 5 -26.40 6.96 15.21
C THR A 5 -27.53 7.56 14.37
N ALA A 6 -27.64 7.15 13.10
CA ALA A 6 -28.88 7.37 12.34
C ALA A 6 -29.32 6.09 11.58
N ASN A 7 -28.90 4.92 12.06
CA ASN A 7 -29.41 3.65 11.55
C ASN A 7 -30.60 3.23 12.41
N SER A 8 -31.64 2.67 11.79
CA SER A 8 -32.81 2.19 12.53
C SER A 8 -32.38 1.17 13.61
N PRO A 9 -33.05 1.13 14.78
CA PRO A 9 -32.68 0.20 15.86
C PRO A 9 -32.76 -1.28 15.42
N ALA A 10 -33.61 -1.57 14.43
CA ALA A 10 -33.69 -2.89 13.81
C ALA A 10 -32.41 -3.24 13.03
N ILE A 11 -31.83 -2.29 12.28
CA ILE A 11 -30.59 -2.50 11.52
C ILE A 11 -29.42 -2.78 12.46
N THR A 12 -29.32 -2.05 13.58
CA THR A 12 -28.26 -2.28 14.58
C THR A 12 -28.43 -3.64 15.25
N PHE A 13 -29.65 -3.98 15.70
CA PHE A 13 -29.93 -5.28 16.31
C PHE A 13 -29.58 -6.45 15.38
N LEU A 14 -29.97 -6.39 14.10
CA LEU A 14 -29.64 -7.45 13.14
C LEU A 14 -28.13 -7.58 12.91
N THR A 15 -27.40 -6.46 12.94
CA THR A 15 -25.94 -6.47 12.80
C THR A 15 -25.29 -7.17 13.99
N ASP A 16 -25.67 -6.78 15.21
CA ASP A 16 -25.08 -7.32 16.44
C ASP A 16 -25.44 -8.80 16.62
N ALA A 17 -26.70 -9.17 16.40
CA ALA A 17 -27.16 -10.56 16.46
C ALA A 17 -26.44 -11.45 15.44
N ALA A 18 -26.21 -10.95 14.22
CA ALA A 18 -25.44 -11.70 13.21
C ALA A 18 -23.99 -11.93 13.66
N HIS A 19 -23.34 -10.93 14.25
CA HIS A 19 -21.98 -11.09 14.75
C HIS A 19 -21.89 -12.06 15.93
N LEU A 20 -22.88 -12.08 16.82
CA LEU A 20 -22.95 -13.05 17.93
C LEU A 20 -23.11 -14.49 17.43
N LEU A 21 -23.86 -14.70 16.34
CA LEU A 21 -24.16 -16.03 15.81
C LEU A 21 -23.15 -16.52 14.77
N ARG A 22 -22.20 -15.69 14.34
CA ARG A 22 -21.28 -15.99 13.23
C ARG A 22 -20.61 -17.35 13.34
N ASP A 23 -20.06 -17.67 14.50
CA ASP A 23 -19.23 -18.87 14.69
C ASP A 23 -20.09 -20.11 14.99
N ALA A 24 -21.21 -19.95 15.69
CA ALA A 24 -22.10 -21.05 16.07
C ALA A 24 -23.09 -21.44 14.95
N ALA A 25 -23.54 -20.46 14.17
CA ALA A 25 -24.57 -20.61 13.14
C ALA A 25 -24.32 -19.63 11.98
N PRO A 26 -23.34 -19.89 11.10
CA PRO A 26 -22.98 -18.98 10.02
C PRO A 26 -24.11 -18.73 9.01
N GLU A 27 -24.99 -19.72 8.80
CA GLU A 27 -26.16 -19.57 7.93
C GLU A 27 -27.20 -18.60 8.51
N THR A 28 -27.46 -18.66 9.82
CA THR A 28 -28.41 -17.75 10.46
C THR A 28 -27.84 -16.33 10.51
N SER A 29 -26.54 -16.18 10.77
CA SER A 29 -25.86 -14.89 10.70
C SER A 29 -25.99 -14.25 9.31
N ALA A 30 -25.85 -15.06 8.24
CA ALA A 30 -25.99 -14.62 6.87
C ALA A 30 -27.43 -14.21 6.56
N HIS A 31 -28.41 -14.99 7.03
CA HIS A 31 -29.83 -14.66 6.89
C HIS A 31 -30.18 -13.31 7.55
N LEU A 32 -29.72 -13.06 8.79
CA LEU A 32 -29.95 -11.78 9.48
C LEU A 32 -29.36 -10.58 8.71
N LEU A 33 -28.15 -10.73 8.15
CA LEU A 33 -27.54 -9.68 7.33
C LEU A 33 -28.20 -9.51 5.97
N SER A 34 -28.80 -10.56 5.41
CA SER A 34 -29.63 -10.43 4.21
C SER A 34 -30.92 -9.65 4.48
N GLN A 35 -31.57 -9.88 5.64
CA GLN A 35 -32.73 -9.10 6.08
C GLN A 35 -32.35 -7.64 6.33
N ARG A 36 -31.20 -7.40 6.98
CA ARG A 36 -30.64 -6.05 7.17
C ARG A 36 -30.47 -5.32 5.83
N ALA A 37 -29.96 -6.00 4.80
CA ALA A 37 -29.81 -5.41 3.47
C ALA A 37 -31.17 -5.05 2.85
N GLY A 38 -32.19 -5.89 3.05
CA GLY A 38 -33.57 -5.59 2.65
C GLY A 38 -34.12 -4.34 3.34
N LEU A 39 -33.89 -4.17 4.65
CA LEU A 39 -34.29 -2.97 5.39
C LEU A 39 -33.57 -1.71 4.90
N LEU A 40 -32.26 -1.80 4.67
CA LEU A 40 -31.48 -0.69 4.12
C LEU A 40 -32.04 -0.25 2.76
N TYR A 41 -32.38 -1.21 1.89
CA TYR A 41 -32.99 -0.93 0.61
C TYR A 41 -34.38 -0.28 0.75
N SER A 42 -35.24 -0.77 1.66
CA SER A 42 -36.58 -0.19 1.89
C SER A 42 -36.55 1.24 2.45
N HIS A 43 -35.45 1.62 3.09
CA HIS A 43 -35.23 2.96 3.64
C HIS A 43 -34.40 3.86 2.72
N ASP A 44 -34.15 3.45 1.46
CA ASP A 44 -33.30 4.16 0.49
C ASP A 44 -31.88 4.48 1.00
N MET A 45 -31.38 3.64 1.91
CA MET A 45 -30.04 3.77 2.47
C MET A 45 -29.05 2.91 1.70
N ALA A 46 -28.16 3.55 0.96
CA ALA A 46 -27.07 2.85 0.28
C ALA A 46 -26.00 2.41 1.30
N PRO A 47 -25.57 1.14 1.28
CA PRO A 47 -24.50 0.68 2.16
C PRO A 47 -23.17 1.33 1.75
N SER A 48 -22.42 1.77 2.76
CA SER A 48 -21.08 2.31 2.59
C SER A 48 -20.10 1.25 2.07
N ASP A 49 -18.99 1.69 1.49
CA ASP A 49 -17.94 0.78 1.01
C ASP A 49 -17.35 -0.07 2.14
N LEU A 50 -17.37 0.39 3.40
CA LEU A 50 -16.92 -0.40 4.54
C LEU A 50 -17.89 -1.55 4.84
N GLU A 51 -19.20 -1.29 4.78
CA GLU A 51 -20.21 -2.33 4.99
C GLU A 51 -20.19 -3.36 3.86
N ARG A 52 -19.96 -2.91 2.63
CA ARG A 52 -19.76 -3.78 1.45
C ARG A 52 -18.52 -4.68 1.56
N GLN A 53 -17.52 -4.31 2.38
CA GLN A 53 -16.36 -5.15 2.68
C GLN A 53 -16.69 -6.21 3.73
N HIS A 54 -17.62 -5.92 4.64
CA HIS A 54 -17.93 -6.80 5.76
C HIS A 54 -18.96 -7.88 5.45
N ALA A 55 -19.97 -7.60 4.63
CA ALA A 55 -21.05 -8.56 4.37
C ALA A 55 -21.33 -8.68 2.88
N CYS A 56 -21.54 -9.92 2.43
CA CYS A 56 -21.92 -10.16 1.05
C CYS A 56 -23.31 -9.58 0.78
N ALA A 57 -23.43 -8.63 -0.15
CA ALA A 57 -24.70 -8.00 -0.54
C ALA A 57 -25.74 -8.99 -1.11
N ALA A 58 -25.31 -10.22 -1.35
CA ALA A 58 -25.99 -11.19 -2.18
C ALA A 58 -26.57 -12.36 -1.39
N CYS A 59 -25.88 -12.79 -0.33
CA CYS A 59 -26.31 -13.86 0.57
C CYS A 59 -26.19 -13.49 2.05
N GLY A 60 -25.67 -12.30 2.37
CA GLY A 60 -25.48 -11.83 3.74
C GLY A 60 -24.28 -12.41 4.49
N HIS A 61 -23.52 -13.36 3.92
CA HIS A 61 -22.38 -13.96 4.60
C HIS A 61 -21.32 -12.93 5.03
N ILE A 62 -20.84 -13.01 6.27
CA ILE A 62 -19.80 -12.14 6.84
C ILE A 62 -18.46 -12.49 6.19
N MET A 63 -17.88 -11.53 5.48
CA MET A 63 -16.68 -11.67 4.69
C MET A 63 -15.43 -11.41 5.53
N ILE A 64 -14.77 -12.48 5.99
CA ILE A 64 -13.53 -12.41 6.79
C ILE A 64 -12.37 -12.98 5.97
N PRO A 65 -11.36 -12.16 5.61
CA PRO A 65 -10.19 -12.64 4.88
C PRO A 65 -9.49 -13.76 5.66
N GLY A 66 -9.19 -14.86 4.98
CA GLY A 66 -8.55 -16.04 5.59
C GLY A 66 -9.53 -17.08 6.14
N GLN A 67 -10.84 -16.76 6.21
CA GLN A 67 -11.91 -17.71 6.58
C GLN A 67 -12.80 -17.97 5.36
N GLY A 68 -12.24 -18.57 4.31
CA GLY A 68 -12.96 -18.89 3.06
C GLY A 68 -13.26 -17.69 2.13
N THR A 69 -13.33 -16.47 2.66
CA THR A 69 -13.43 -15.24 1.84
C THR A 69 -12.06 -14.86 1.27
N GLN A 70 -12.02 -14.53 -0.02
CA GLN A 70 -10.79 -14.10 -0.69
C GLN A 70 -10.78 -12.60 -0.94
N LEU A 71 -9.69 -11.93 -0.60
CA LEU A 71 -9.45 -10.51 -0.90
C LEU A 71 -8.32 -10.39 -1.92
N LYS A 72 -8.62 -9.78 -3.07
CA LYS A 72 -7.63 -9.48 -4.12
C LYS A 72 -7.53 -7.98 -4.32
N LEU A 73 -6.30 -7.46 -4.24
CA LEU A 73 -6.01 -6.08 -4.59
C LEU A 73 -5.65 -6.03 -6.08
N GLU A 74 -6.60 -5.62 -6.91
CA GLU A 74 -6.32 -5.40 -8.32
C GLU A 74 -5.79 -3.98 -8.53
N THR A 75 -4.66 -3.89 -9.21
CA THR A 75 -4.32 -2.66 -9.91
C THR A 75 -4.70 -2.92 -11.35
N LEU A 76 -5.66 -2.18 -11.89
CA LEU A 76 -5.87 -2.15 -13.33
C LEU A 76 -4.62 -1.49 -13.89
N ARG A 77 -3.59 -2.32 -14.14
CA ARG A 77 -2.53 -1.96 -15.06
C ARG A 77 -3.30 -1.54 -16.29
N ALA A 78 -3.24 -0.26 -16.64
CA ALA A 78 -3.48 0.13 -18.01
C ALA A 78 -2.64 -0.86 -18.81
N THR A 79 -3.32 -1.85 -19.41
CA THR A 79 -2.71 -2.76 -20.36
C THR A 79 -1.96 -1.82 -21.26
N ARG A 80 -0.62 -1.92 -21.26
CA ARG A 80 0.21 -1.22 -22.22
C ARG A 80 -0.20 -1.79 -23.56
N ARG A 81 -1.34 -1.33 -24.10
CA ARG A 81 -1.68 -1.48 -25.50
C ARG A 81 -0.48 -0.85 -26.17
N LYS A 82 0.24 -1.71 -26.88
CA LYS A 82 1.42 -1.42 -27.68
C LYS A 82 0.94 -0.62 -28.90
N THR A 83 0.21 0.47 -28.66
CA THR A 83 -0.29 1.38 -29.67
C THR A 83 0.57 2.62 -29.60
N ARG A 84 1.10 2.98 -30.77
CA ARG A 84 2.03 4.08 -31.05
C ARG A 84 1.74 5.31 -30.19
N PRO A 85 2.78 6.07 -29.80
CA PRO A 85 2.60 7.29 -29.01
C PRO A 85 1.80 8.30 -29.83
N SER A 86 0.50 8.40 -29.55
CA SER A 86 -0.29 9.55 -29.97
C SER A 86 0.12 10.73 -29.09
N LYS A 87 0.50 11.84 -29.72
CA LYS A 87 0.95 13.08 -29.06
C LYS A 87 -0.15 13.82 -28.29
N THR A 88 -1.31 13.20 -28.06
CA THR A 88 -2.46 13.80 -27.36
C THR A 88 -2.85 13.09 -26.06
N ALA A 89 -2.11 12.06 -25.63
CA ALA A 89 -2.38 11.43 -24.33
C ALA A 89 -1.90 12.34 -23.19
N LYS A 90 -2.85 12.90 -22.43
CA LYS A 90 -2.58 13.62 -21.18
C LYS A 90 -1.69 12.75 -20.26
N PRO A 91 -0.58 13.28 -19.72
CA PRO A 91 0.24 12.53 -18.78
C PRO A 91 -0.52 12.41 -17.46
N GLY A 92 -0.86 11.17 -17.07
CA GLY A 92 -1.30 10.89 -15.69
C GLY A 92 -2.74 10.43 -15.52
N SER A 93 -3.29 9.56 -16.38
CA SER A 93 -4.47 8.79 -15.95
C SER A 93 -4.06 7.94 -14.75
N ALA A 94 -4.62 8.28 -13.59
CA ALA A 94 -4.33 7.62 -12.35
C ALA A 94 -4.71 6.14 -12.50
N ARG A 95 -3.78 5.24 -12.17
CA ARG A 95 -3.98 3.81 -12.32
C ARG A 95 -5.12 3.38 -11.41
N GLU A 96 -6.28 3.06 -11.98
CA GLU A 96 -7.45 2.63 -11.23
C GLU A 96 -7.13 1.34 -10.45
N ARG A 97 -7.46 1.33 -9.17
CA ARG A 97 -7.21 0.21 -8.26
C ARG A 97 -8.53 -0.22 -7.67
N SER A 98 -8.71 -1.50 -7.40
CA SER A 98 -9.90 -2.01 -6.72
C SER A 98 -9.53 -3.07 -5.69
N LYS A 99 -10.37 -3.15 -4.65
CA LYS A 99 -10.44 -4.29 -3.74
C LYS A 99 -11.55 -5.20 -4.25
N ASP A 100 -11.19 -6.42 -4.64
CA ASP A 100 -12.15 -7.43 -5.06
C ASP A 100 -12.30 -8.44 -3.92
N TRP A 101 -13.49 -8.48 -3.31
CA TRP A 101 -13.88 -9.39 -2.25
C TRP A 101 -14.70 -10.53 -2.82
N THR A 102 -14.24 -11.77 -2.66
CA THR A 102 -14.97 -12.96 -3.12
C THR A 102 -15.61 -13.64 -1.92
N CYS A 103 -16.93 -13.75 -1.93
CA CYS A 103 -17.69 -14.38 -0.85
C CYS A 103 -17.35 -15.87 -0.71
N GLY A 104 -16.98 -16.31 0.49
CA GLY A 104 -16.67 -17.72 0.77
C GLY A 104 -17.86 -18.68 0.71
N PHE A 105 -19.10 -18.17 0.69
CA PHE A 105 -20.31 -19.00 0.69
C PHE A 105 -20.93 -19.13 -0.71
N CYS A 106 -21.19 -18.00 -1.39
CA CYS A 106 -21.85 -18.00 -2.71
C CYS A 106 -20.93 -17.61 -3.88
N ALA A 107 -19.63 -17.42 -3.64
CA ALA A 107 -18.61 -17.05 -4.63
C ALA A 107 -18.85 -15.72 -5.39
N ARG A 108 -19.87 -14.92 -5.03
CA ARG A 108 -20.10 -13.61 -5.65
C ARG A 108 -18.98 -12.63 -5.29
N VAL A 109 -18.56 -11.84 -6.28
CA VAL A 109 -17.46 -10.87 -6.15
C VAL A 109 -18.02 -9.47 -5.92
N THR A 110 -17.54 -8.80 -4.87
CA THR A 110 -17.82 -7.40 -4.56
C THR A 110 -16.58 -6.58 -4.87
N ARG A 111 -16.68 -5.69 -5.87
CA ARG A 111 -15.59 -4.81 -6.28
C ARG A 111 -15.76 -3.43 -5.65
N ILE A 112 -14.74 -2.94 -4.98
CA ILE A 112 -14.72 -1.63 -4.33
C ILE A 112 -13.58 -0.82 -4.94
N PRO A 113 -13.88 0.31 -5.62
CA PRO A 113 -12.86 1.15 -6.21
C PRO A 113 -12.02 1.81 -5.11
N LEU A 114 -10.71 1.87 -5.32
CA LEU A 114 -9.81 2.61 -4.47
C LEU A 114 -9.39 3.90 -5.18
N PRO A 115 -9.47 5.06 -4.51
CA PRO A 115 -8.97 6.30 -5.07
C PRO A 115 -7.47 6.18 -5.33
N ALA A 116 -7.01 6.91 -6.35
CA ALA A 116 -5.58 6.97 -6.63
C ALA A 116 -4.83 7.54 -5.42
N PRO A 117 -3.72 6.92 -4.99
CA PRO A 117 -2.93 7.50 -3.91
C PRO A 117 -2.37 8.84 -4.37
N GLU A 118 -2.30 9.77 -3.44
CA GLU A 118 -1.67 11.06 -3.69
C GLU A 118 -0.22 10.85 -4.17
N PRO A 119 0.23 11.67 -5.14
CA PRO A 119 1.58 11.55 -5.66
C PRO A 119 2.59 11.80 -4.53
N ILE A 120 3.40 10.80 -4.22
CA ILE A 120 4.48 10.93 -3.24
C ILE A 120 5.49 11.96 -3.77
N THR A 121 5.50 13.15 -3.18
CA THR A 121 6.54 14.15 -3.41
C THR A 121 7.82 13.67 -2.74
N ARG A 122 8.69 13.00 -3.48
CA ARG A 122 10.08 12.83 -3.03
C ARG A 122 10.74 14.19 -3.06
N HIS A 123 10.83 14.84 -1.90
CA HIS A 123 11.76 15.93 -1.71
C HIS A 123 13.16 15.38 -2.01
N LYS A 124 13.70 15.73 -3.17
CA LYS A 124 15.13 15.62 -3.39
C LYS A 124 15.75 16.47 -2.30
N ALA A 125 16.54 15.85 -1.41
CA ALA A 125 17.39 16.60 -0.52
C ALA A 125 18.22 17.53 -1.40
N SER A 126 17.86 18.81 -1.42
CA SER A 126 18.73 19.85 -1.93
C SER A 126 19.98 19.73 -1.07
N LYS A 127 21.12 19.47 -1.69
CA LYS A 127 22.41 19.60 -1.01
C LYS A 127 22.49 21.05 -0.56
N ALA A 128 22.15 21.30 0.71
CA ALA A 128 22.43 22.57 1.34
C ALA A 128 23.93 22.81 1.16
N LYS A 129 24.29 23.90 0.48
CA LYS A 129 25.67 24.38 0.46
C LYS A 129 26.00 24.73 1.90
N MET A 130 26.71 23.81 2.56
CA MET A 130 27.32 24.03 3.85
C MET A 130 28.27 25.23 3.70
N GLN A 131 27.87 26.37 4.26
CA GLN A 131 28.77 27.51 4.43
C GLN A 131 29.87 27.06 5.39
N LYS A 132 31.11 27.07 4.91
CA LYS A 132 32.30 26.79 5.70
C LYS A 132 32.73 28.11 6.37
N PRO A 133 32.98 28.14 7.69
CA PRO A 133 33.57 29.30 8.35
C PRO A 133 34.99 29.55 7.82
N SER A 134 35.34 30.82 7.73
CA SER A 134 36.62 31.32 7.25
C SER A 134 37.76 30.83 8.14
N GLY A 135 38.75 30.20 7.51
CA GLY A 135 40.02 29.82 8.12
C GLY A 135 41.04 29.69 7.00
N ASN A 136 41.89 30.70 6.90
CA ASN A 136 43.04 30.80 6.01
C ASN A 136 44.02 29.62 6.24
N VAL A 137 44.61 29.07 5.17
CA VAL A 137 46.00 28.54 5.04
C VAL A 137 46.08 27.64 3.79
N GLU A 138 47.03 28.00 2.93
CA GLU A 138 47.73 27.29 1.85
C GLU A 138 47.01 26.27 0.93
N ALA A 139 46.88 26.69 -0.33
CA ALA A 139 47.14 25.95 -1.57
C ALA A 139 47.20 24.39 -1.54
N GLN A 140 46.17 23.74 -2.11
CA GLN A 140 46.35 22.63 -3.05
C GLN A 140 45.09 22.47 -3.94
N LYS A 141 45.33 22.30 -5.25
CA LYS A 141 44.38 22.37 -6.37
C LYS A 141 43.10 21.53 -6.19
N PRO A 142 41.92 22.00 -6.67
CA PRO A 142 40.69 21.23 -6.63
C PRO A 142 40.74 20.05 -7.61
N ALA A 143 40.66 18.83 -7.07
CA ALA A 143 40.37 17.64 -7.86
C ALA A 143 38.97 17.79 -8.48
N THR A 144 38.94 17.92 -9.80
CA THR A 144 37.72 18.05 -10.59
C THR A 144 36.78 16.86 -10.34
N ALA A 145 35.47 17.11 -10.31
CA ALA A 145 34.41 16.12 -10.09
C ALA A 145 34.42 14.91 -11.07
N ASN A 146 35.27 14.97 -12.11
CA ASN A 146 35.49 13.90 -13.07
C ASN A 146 36.51 12.84 -12.63
N ALA A 147 37.26 13.05 -11.54
CA ALA A 147 38.20 12.04 -11.01
C ALA A 147 37.48 10.83 -10.39
N SER A 148 36.24 11.00 -9.92
CA SER A 148 35.43 9.96 -9.28
C SER A 148 34.83 8.96 -10.28
N SER A 149 34.56 9.40 -11.52
CA SER A 149 33.95 8.57 -12.58
C SER A 149 34.95 7.59 -13.19
N LYS A 150 36.18 8.05 -13.47
CA LYS A 150 37.27 7.17 -13.95
C LYS A 150 37.72 6.16 -12.89
N LYS A 151 37.74 6.53 -11.60
CA LYS A 151 38.06 5.60 -10.49
C LYS A 151 37.01 4.49 -10.34
N ARG A 152 35.70 4.81 -10.45
CA ARG A 152 34.63 3.79 -10.41
C ARG A 152 34.63 2.85 -11.61
N ALA A 153 34.94 3.34 -12.81
CA ALA A 153 35.06 2.51 -14.00
C ALA A 153 36.23 1.51 -13.90
N LYS A 154 37.36 1.93 -13.30
CA LYS A 154 38.51 1.05 -13.05
C LYS A 154 38.21 -0.01 -11.99
N ASN A 155 37.50 0.36 -10.92
CA ASN A 155 37.12 -0.58 -9.86
C ASN A 155 36.10 -1.64 -10.31
N ARG A 156 35.25 -1.31 -11.31
CA ARG A 156 34.36 -2.30 -11.94
C ARG A 156 35.09 -3.32 -12.83
N LYS A 157 36.28 -2.96 -13.35
CA LYS A 157 37.11 -3.86 -14.19
C LYS A 157 38.14 -4.66 -13.38
N ALA A 158 38.44 -4.25 -12.15
CA ALA A 158 39.54 -4.81 -11.36
C ALA A 158 39.12 -5.96 -10.40
N GLY A 159 37.84 -6.38 -10.45
CA GLY A 159 37.36 -7.55 -9.71
C GLY A 159 37.30 -7.36 -8.19
N LEU A 160 36.91 -8.43 -7.48
CA LEU A 160 36.61 -8.40 -6.05
C LEU A 160 37.82 -7.97 -5.19
N GLN A 161 39.05 -8.38 -5.54
CA GLN A 161 40.27 -8.04 -4.79
C GLN A 161 40.57 -6.53 -4.74
N ALA A 162 40.20 -5.77 -5.77
CA ALA A 162 40.38 -4.31 -5.78
C ALA A 162 39.38 -3.58 -4.87
N LEU A 163 38.22 -4.21 -4.60
CA LEU A 163 37.23 -3.70 -3.66
C LEU A 163 37.66 -3.98 -2.21
N LEU A 164 38.21 -5.16 -1.91
CA LEU A 164 38.70 -5.48 -0.57
C LEU A 164 39.86 -4.59 -0.12
N SER A 165 40.82 -4.32 -1.01
CA SER A 165 41.97 -3.44 -0.72
C SER A 165 41.57 -1.97 -0.48
N GLY A 166 40.44 -1.52 -1.04
CA GLY A 166 39.89 -0.19 -0.79
C GLY A 166 39.08 -0.06 0.51
N GLN A 167 38.59 -1.17 1.04
CA GLN A 167 37.77 -1.21 2.26
C GLN A 167 38.60 -1.22 3.55
N GLN A 168 39.91 -1.44 3.45
CA GLN A 168 40.81 -1.50 4.61
C GLN A 168 41.12 -0.14 5.24
N ARG A 169 40.53 0.95 4.75
CA ARG A 169 40.63 2.28 5.38
C ARG A 169 39.26 2.84 5.74
N GLN A 170 38.96 2.64 7.02
CA GLN A 170 38.09 3.45 7.88
C GLN A 170 36.57 3.38 7.61
N SER A 171 35.92 2.51 8.36
CA SER A 171 34.72 2.88 9.11
C SER A 171 34.62 2.03 10.36
N ASN A 172 34.66 2.66 11.54
CA ASN A 172 34.18 2.09 12.80
C ASN A 172 32.69 1.79 12.66
N SER A 173 32.33 0.69 12.00
CA SER A 173 30.99 0.15 11.99
C SER A 173 30.95 -0.97 13.02
N LEU A 174 30.13 -0.78 14.05
CA LEU A 174 29.85 -1.75 15.11
C LEU A 174 29.71 -3.15 14.51
N SER A 175 30.53 -4.07 15.02
CA SER A 175 30.61 -5.44 14.53
C SER A 175 29.45 -6.23 15.11
N LEU A 176 28.98 -7.25 14.38
CA LEU A 176 27.94 -8.18 14.86
C LEU A 176 28.33 -8.84 16.20
N ALA A 177 29.63 -8.90 16.51
CA ALA A 177 30.14 -9.38 17.80
C ALA A 177 29.77 -8.47 18.98
N ASP A 178 29.58 -7.16 18.78
CA ASP A 178 29.25 -6.21 19.85
C ASP A 178 27.82 -6.42 20.39
N PHE A 179 26.94 -7.06 19.61
CA PHE A 179 25.57 -7.39 20.03
C PHE A 179 25.45 -8.77 20.69
N MET A 180 26.50 -9.59 20.68
CA MET A 180 26.47 -10.96 21.21
C MET A 180 27.10 -11.09 22.61
N MET A 181 27.60 -10.00 23.20
CA MET A 181 28.05 -9.97 24.58
C MET A 181 27.05 -9.23 25.48
N LYS A 182 26.12 -10.04 26.02
CA LYS A 182 25.40 -9.95 27.30
C LYS A 182 24.63 -8.68 27.65
#